data_AF-S7PR06-F1
#
_entry.id   AF-S7PR06-F1
#
_cell.length_a   1.000
_cell.length_b   1.000
_cell.length_c   1.000
_cell.angle_alpha   90.00
_cell.angle_beta   90.00
_cell.angle_gamma   90.00
#
_symmetry.space_group_name_H-M   'P 1'
#
loop_
_entity.id
_entity.type
_entity.pdbx_description
1 polymer ?
#
loop_
_entity_poly.entity_id
_entity_poly.type
_entity_poly.pdbx_seq_one_letter_code
_entity_poly.pdbx_strand_id
1 'polypeptide(L)'
;TNQRLGKIPLVPGMPVLVNQNFDIDGGIVNGSTGVLKRIRFFMDESGRRYLKSCIVEISDSTDRPLPHLMPHHVPILQDSTDLTFTHPH
;
A
#
# COMPACT_ATOMS: atom_id res chain seq x y z
N THR A 1 20.96 11.70 -12.62
CA THR A 1 20.62 10.27 -12.49
C THR A 1 19.12 10.11 -12.70
N ASN A 2 18.70 9.62 -13.87
CA ASN A 2 17.30 9.33 -14.20
C ASN A 2 16.81 8.07 -13.47
N GLN A 3 16.97 8.01 -12.14
CA GLN A 3 16.34 6.97 -11.35
C GLN A 3 14.86 7.31 -11.25
N ARG A 4 14.10 6.92 -12.28
CA ARG A 4 12.65 6.79 -12.19
C ARG A 4 12.36 5.68 -11.19
N LEU A 5 12.37 6.02 -9.91
CA LEU A 5 11.61 5.35 -8.84
C LEU A 5 10.09 5.50 -9.07
N GLY A 6 9.64 5.71 -10.31
CA GLY A 6 8.27 6.12 -10.62
C GLY A 6 7.25 5.00 -10.47
N LYS A 7 7.67 3.74 -10.33
CA LYS A 7 6.81 2.57 -10.14
C LYS A 7 7.50 1.52 -9.29
N ILE A 8 6.88 1.14 -8.18
CA ILE A 8 7.33 0.04 -7.31
C ILE A 8 6.64 -1.25 -7.77
N PRO A 9 7.37 -2.34 -8.07
CA PRO A 9 6.75 -3.63 -8.35
C PRO A 9 6.08 -4.16 -7.09
N LEU A 10 4.82 -4.60 -7.21
CA LEU A 10 4.04 -5.16 -6.11
C LEU A 10 3.82 -6.66 -6.32
N VAL A 11 4.17 -7.48 -5.32
CA VAL A 11 4.04 -8.94 -5.35
C VAL A 11 3.43 -9.42 -4.02
N PRO A 12 2.37 -10.24 -4.02
CA PRO A 12 1.84 -10.82 -2.79
C PRO A 12 2.94 -11.54 -1.98
N GLY A 13 2.95 -11.32 -0.67
CA GLY A 13 3.99 -11.76 0.26
C GLY A 13 5.10 -10.73 0.50
N MET A 14 5.18 -9.67 -0.30
CA MET A 14 6.23 -8.66 -0.08
C MET A 14 5.94 -7.80 1.15
N PRO A 15 7.00 -7.39 1.89
CA PRO A 15 6.87 -6.34 2.89
C PRO A 15 6.59 -5.00 2.22
N VAL A 16 5.70 -4.22 2.81
CA VAL A 16 5.35 -2.87 2.34
C VAL A 16 5.33 -1.90 3.52
N LEU A 17 5.59 -0.63 3.21
CA LEU A 17 5.47 0.50 4.13
C LEU A 17 4.26 1.34 3.70
N VAL A 18 3.36 1.64 4.64
CA VAL A 18 2.25 2.57 4.45
C VAL A 18 2.77 3.98 4.71
N ASN A 19 2.74 4.83 3.69
CA ASN A 19 3.34 6.17 3.74
C ASN A 19 2.34 7.31 3.99
N GLN A 20 1.10 6.97 4.34
CA GLN A 20 0.06 7.96 4.64
C GLN A 20 -0.78 7.46 5.82
N ASN A 21 -1.33 8.41 6.59
CA ASN A 21 -2.34 8.07 7.58
C ASN A 21 -3.60 7.65 6.83
N PHE A 22 -3.95 6.37 6.95
CA PHE A 22 -5.13 5.81 6.31
C PHE A 22 -6.29 5.76 7.30
N ASP A 23 -6.00 5.31 8.52
CA ASP A 23 -6.97 5.18 9.60
C ASP A 23 -6.26 5.37 10.94
N ILE A 24 -6.37 6.58 11.51
CA ILE A 24 -5.66 6.94 12.75
C ILE A 24 -6.25 6.18 13.94
N ASP A 25 -7.56 6.04 13.99
CA ASP A 25 -8.26 5.36 15.08
C ASP A 25 -8.02 3.84 15.03
N GLY A 26 -7.85 3.29 13.82
CA GLY A 26 -7.48 1.89 13.59
C GLY A 26 -5.99 1.56 13.72
N GLY A 27 -5.15 2.55 14.01
CA GLY A 27 -3.70 2.39 14.17
C GLY A 27 -2.92 2.29 12.85
N ILE A 28 -3.54 2.61 11.72
CA ILE A 28 -2.93 2.55 10.38
C ILE A 28 -2.44 3.96 10.01
N VAL A 29 -1.24 4.26 10.51
CA VAL A 29 -0.57 5.54 10.35
C VAL A 29 0.60 5.46 9.38
N ASN A 30 1.12 6.61 8.94
CA ASN A 30 2.37 6.67 8.22
C ASN A 30 3.49 5.98 9.02
N GLY A 31 4.23 5.10 8.36
CA GLY A 31 5.26 4.27 8.98
C GLY A 31 4.78 2.86 9.33
N SER A 32 3.48 2.58 9.22
CA SER A 32 2.96 1.22 9.43
C SER A 32 3.57 0.27 8.41
N THR A 33 4.03 -0.89 8.89
CA THR A 33 4.58 -1.94 8.04
C THR A 33 3.60 -3.10 7.93
N GLY A 34 3.63 -3.79 6.81
CA GLY A 34 2.74 -4.92 6.61
C GLY A 34 3.15 -5.82 5.46
N VAL A 35 2.36 -6.85 5.24
CA VAL A 35 2.58 -7.84 4.17
C VAL A 35 1.49 -7.70 3.13
N LEU A 36 1.88 -7.51 1.87
CA LEU A 36 0.93 -7.44 0.77
C LEU A 36 0.23 -8.79 0.56
N LYS A 37 -1.10 -8.85 0.61
CA LYS A 37 -1.86 -10.10 0.44
C LYS A 37 -2.59 -10.20 -0.88
N ARG A 38 -3.14 -9.09 -1.36
CA ARG A 38 -3.94 -9.08 -2.59
C ARG A 38 -3.75 -7.79 -3.35
N ILE A 39 -3.79 -7.88 -4.67
CA ILE A 39 -3.68 -6.74 -5.58
C ILE A 39 -4.94 -6.70 -6.45
N ARG A 40 -5.55 -5.52 -6.60
CA ARG A 40 -6.57 -5.24 -7.60
C ARG A 40 -6.03 -4.17 -8.55
N PHE A 41 -6.10 -4.44 -9.85
CA PHE A 41 -5.61 -3.54 -10.90
C PHE A 41 -6.56 -3.57 -12.11
N PHE A 42 -6.49 -2.54 -12.94
CA PHE A 42 -7.01 -2.58 -14.31
C PHE A 42 -5.86 -2.62 -15.31
N MET A 43 -6.15 -3.03 -16.54
CA MET A 43 -5.19 -2.99 -17.65
C MET A 43 -5.57 -1.87 -18.61
N ASP A 44 -4.58 -1.10 -19.09
CA ASP A 44 -4.78 -0.17 -20.20
C ASP A 44 -4.79 -0.90 -21.55
N GLU A 45 -5.04 -0.16 -22.63
CA GLU A 45 -5.03 -0.66 -24.01
C GLU A 45 -3.67 -1.25 -24.43
N SER A 46 -2.59 -0.83 -23.76
CA SER A 46 -1.23 -1.35 -23.97
C SER A 46 -0.90 -2.57 -23.08
N GLY A 47 -1.88 -3.10 -22.34
CA GLY A 47 -1.72 -4.24 -21.44
C GLY A 47 -0.97 -3.93 -20.14
N ARG A 48 -0.77 -2.66 -19.80
CA ARG A 48 -0.07 -2.25 -18.57
C ARG A 48 -1.04 -2.27 -17.39
N ARG A 49 -0.57 -2.80 -16.26
CA ARG A 49 -1.35 -2.91 -15.02
C ARG A 49 -1.25 -1.63 -14.19
N TYR A 50 -2.39 -1.09 -13.79
CA TYR A 50 -2.49 0.06 -12.89
C TYR A 50 -3.22 -0.36 -11.62
N LEU A 51 -2.54 -0.20 -10.50
CA LEU A 51 -3.07 -0.53 -9.17
C LEU A 51 -4.33 0.30 -8.89
N LYS A 52 -5.40 -0.34 -8.42
CA LYS A 52 -6.62 0.32 -7.91
C LYS A 52 -6.73 0.22 -6.40
N SER A 53 -6.30 -0.91 -5.85
CA SER A 53 -6.18 -1.11 -4.40
C SER A 53 -5.39 -2.38 -4.12
N CYS A 54 -4.92 -2.51 -2.90
CA CYS A 54 -4.38 -3.74 -2.38
C CYS A 54 -4.94 -4.05 -0.98
N ILE A 55 -4.77 -5.30 -0.55
CA ILE A 55 -4.97 -5.69 0.83
C ILE A 55 -3.59 -5.89 1.45
N VAL A 56 -3.34 -5.21 2.57
CA VAL A 56 -2.12 -5.34 3.36
C VAL A 56 -2.50 -5.91 4.71
N GLU A 57 -1.80 -6.94 5.16
CA GLU A 57 -1.89 -7.41 6.54
C GLU A 57 -0.98 -6.56 7.42
N ILE A 58 -1.56 -5.86 8.40
CA ILE A 58 -0.85 -5.01 9.36
C ILE A 58 -1.14 -5.55 10.76
N SER A 59 -0.23 -6.36 11.30
CA SER A 59 -0.44 -7.07 12.57
C SER A 59 -0.72 -6.12 13.75
N ASP A 60 -0.23 -4.89 13.68
CA ASP A 60 -0.38 -3.88 14.73
C ASP A 60 -1.70 -3.08 14.60
N SER A 61 -2.54 -3.35 13.60
CA SER A 61 -3.83 -2.68 13.48
C SER A 61 -4.76 -3.09 14.63
N THR A 62 -5.35 -2.13 15.32
CA THR A 62 -6.22 -2.38 16.49
C THR A 62 -7.70 -2.46 16.13
N ASP A 63 -8.03 -2.15 14.88
CA ASP A 63 -9.42 -1.97 14.49
C ASP A 63 -10.20 -3.26 14.24
N ARG A 64 -11.53 -3.15 14.27
CA ARG A 64 -12.39 -4.30 13.96
C ARG A 64 -12.21 -4.74 12.50
N PRO A 65 -12.23 -6.05 12.20
CA PRO A 65 -12.13 -6.53 10.83
C PRO A 65 -13.27 -5.96 9.97
N LEU A 66 -12.93 -5.46 8.79
CA LEU A 66 -13.91 -5.05 7.81
C LEU A 66 -14.72 -6.27 7.32
N PRO A 67 -16.01 -6.10 6.97
CA PRO A 67 -16.81 -7.18 6.43
C PRO A 67 -16.12 -7.87 5.26
N HIS A 68 -16.08 -9.20 5.30
CA HIS A 68 -15.45 -10.06 4.29
C HIS A 68 -13.92 -9.97 4.20
N LEU A 69 -13.25 -9.32 5.15
CA LEU A 69 -11.80 -9.34 5.31
C LEU A 69 -11.41 -10.11 6.57
N MET A 70 -10.22 -10.71 6.54
CA MET A 70 -9.63 -11.34 7.73
C MET A 70 -9.23 -10.26 8.74
N PRO A 71 -9.06 -10.60 10.03
CA PRO A 71 -8.43 -9.70 10.97
C PRO A 71 -7.12 -9.14 10.43
N HIS A 72 -6.83 -7.87 10.74
CA HIS A 72 -5.62 -7.15 10.32
C HIS A 72 -5.47 -6.92 8.80
N HIS A 73 -6.45 -7.34 7.98
CA HIS A 73 -6.45 -7.03 6.56
C HIS A 73 -7.02 -5.65 6.30
N VAL A 74 -6.15 -4.76 5.85
CA VAL A 74 -6.45 -3.37 5.55
C VAL A 74 -6.50 -3.16 4.05
N PRO A 75 -7.60 -2.61 3.50
CA PRO A 75 -7.64 -2.19 2.10
C PRO A 75 -6.92 -0.86 1.93
N ILE A 76 -5.83 -0.85 1.18
CA ILE A 76 -5.17 0.38 0.76
C ILE A 76 -5.68 0.74 -0.64
N LEU A 77 -6.27 1.93 -0.78
CA LEU A 77 -6.80 2.41 -2.05
C LEU A 77 -5.72 3.12 -2.85
N GLN A 78 -5.84 3.09 -4.17
CA GLN A 78 -4.97 3.88 -5.04
C GLN A 78 -5.16 5.36 -4.70
N ASP A 79 -4.08 6.01 -4.32
CA ASP A 79 -3.97 7.45 -4.20
C ASP A 79 -2.68 7.94 -4.88
N SER A 80 -2.64 9.22 -5.23
CA SER A 80 -1.46 9.88 -5.80
C SER A 80 -0.76 10.72 -4.75
N THR A 81 0.55 10.53 -4.60
CA THR A 81 1.38 11.38 -3.75
C THR A 81 2.75 11.56 -4.38
N ASP A 82 3.26 12.78 -4.32
CA ASP A 82 4.62 13.09 -4.75
C ASP A 82 5.62 12.72 -3.64
N LEU A 83 6.55 11.84 -3.97
CA LEU A 83 7.61 11.42 -3.05
C LEU A 83 8.88 12.19 -3.36
N THR A 84 9.40 12.92 -2.37
CA THR A 84 10.70 13.58 -2.46
C THR A 84 11.70 12.85 -1.57
N PHE A 85 12.71 12.24 -2.19
CA PHE A 85 13.82 11.63 -1.47
C PHE A 85 14.97 12.63 -1.40
N THR A 86 15.23 13.17 -0.22
CA THR A 86 16.42 13.98 0.03
C THR A 86 17.51 13.07 0.58
N HIS A 87 18.67 13.01 -0.09
CA HIS A 87 19.86 12.41 0.50
C HIS A 87 20.50 13.46 1.40
N PRO A 88 20.68 13.21 2.70
CA PRO A 88 21.38 14.14 3.57
C PRO A 88 22.86 14.15 3.18
N HIS A 89 23.39 15.33 2.93
CA HIS A 89 24.70 15.67 3.49
C HIS A 89 24.50 15.99 4.96
#